data_AF-A0A1K1Q4L7-F1
#
_entry.id   AF-A0A1K1Q4L7-F1
#
_cell.length_a   1.000
_cell.length_b   1.000
_cell.length_c   1.000
_cell.angle_alpha   90.00
_cell.angle_beta   90.00
_cell.angle_gamma   90.00
#
_symmetry.space_group_name_H-M   'P 1'
#
loop_
_entity.id
_entity.type
_entity.pdbx_description
1 polymer ?
#
loop_
_entity_poly.entity_id
_entity_poly.type
_entity_poly.pdbx_seq_one_letter_code
_entity_poly.pdbx_strand_id
1 'polypeptide(L)' 'NAFRLTWDAVKGAEKYCVAYYSAGKWKLLAQTTAKETTFTKTKVPAGSYKVVVGAKINGEWDISNLNQRAVTVTIK' A
#
# COMPACT_ATOMS: atom_id res chain seq x y z
N ASN A 1 -12.28 -10.22 -9.87
CA ASN A 1 -10.98 -9.51 -9.89
C ASN A 1 -10.65 -8.93 -8.52
N ALA A 2 -9.55 -9.40 -7.92
CA ALA A 2 -9.08 -8.99 -6.60
C ALA A 2 -7.55 -9.04 -6.56
N PHE A 3 -6.94 -8.26 -5.66
CA PHE A 3 -5.53 -8.41 -5.32
C PHE A 3 -5.35 -8.46 -3.81
N ARG A 4 -4.24 -9.10 -3.41
CA ARG A 4 -3.77 -9.13 -2.04
C ARG A 4 -2.35 -8.59 -2.01
N LEU A 5 -2.07 -7.75 -1.03
CA LEU A 5 -0.75 -7.29 -0.68
C LEU A 5 -0.39 -7.88 0.67
N THR A 6 0.86 -8.31 0.79
CA THR A 6 1.49 -8.73 2.04
C THR A 6 2.84 -8.06 2.14
N TRP A 7 3.20 -7.60 3.32
CA TRP A 7 4.48 -6.94 3.57
C TRP A 7 5.05 -7.37 4.91
N ASP A 8 6.34 -7.19 5.09
CA ASP A 8 6.98 -7.49 6.36
C ASP A 8 6.66 -6.42 7.40
N ALA A 9 6.49 -6.86 8.65
CA ALA A 9 6.26 -5.95 9.76
C ALA A 9 7.50 -5.07 9.98
N VAL A 10 7.32 -3.77 9.91
CA VAL A 10 8.34 -2.77 10.21
C VAL A 10 8.38 -2.53 11.72
N LYS A 11 9.56 -2.68 12.31
CA LYS A 11 9.76 -2.45 13.75
C LYS A 11 9.45 -0.99 14.10
N GLY A 12 8.61 -0.78 15.11
CA GLY A 12 8.17 0.56 15.51
C GLY A 12 7.06 1.16 14.64
N ALA A 13 6.51 0.39 13.70
CA ALA A 13 5.32 0.83 12.98
C ALA A 13 4.10 0.89 13.92
N GLU A 14 3.41 2.01 13.91
CA GLU A 14 2.14 2.24 14.60
C GLU A 14 0.94 1.87 13.72
N LYS A 15 1.06 2.11 12.40
CA LYS A 15 0.02 1.88 11.39
C LYS A 15 0.67 1.62 10.03
N TYR A 16 -0.11 1.02 9.12
CA TYR A 16 0.24 0.99 7.71
C TYR A 16 -0.82 1.70 6.89
N CYS A 17 -0.42 2.19 5.71
CA CYS A 17 -1.32 2.67 4.70
C CYS A 17 -0.98 2.03 3.37
N VAL A 18 -2.02 1.70 2.60
CA VAL A 18 -1.89 1.26 1.23
C VAL A 18 -2.28 2.44 0.35
N ALA A 19 -1.38 2.85 -0.54
CA ALA A 19 -1.64 3.88 -1.53
C ALA A 19 -1.49 3.31 -2.94
N TYR A 20 -2.19 3.91 -3.90
CA TYR A 20 -2.10 3.57 -5.31
C TYR A 20 -1.79 4.81 -6.13
N TYR A 21 -1.02 4.64 -7.19
CA TYR A 21 -0.68 5.71 -8.11
C TYR A 21 -1.76 5.83 -9.18
N SER A 22 -2.35 7.01 -9.32
CA SER A 22 -3.41 7.28 -10.30
C SER A 22 -3.38 8.74 -10.72
N ALA A 23 -3.43 8.98 -12.03
CA ALA A 23 -3.45 10.32 -12.62
C ALA A 23 -2.32 11.23 -12.09
N GLY A 24 -1.08 10.73 -12.08
CA GLY A 24 0.10 11.51 -11.71
C GLY A 24 0.36 11.63 -10.19
N LYS A 25 -0.53 11.12 -9.34
CA LYS A 25 -0.43 11.28 -7.88
C LYS A 25 -0.70 9.99 -7.11
N TRP A 26 -0.09 9.90 -5.92
CA TRP A 26 -0.41 8.87 -4.94
C TRP A 26 -1.74 9.19 -4.27
N LYS A 27 -2.64 8.21 -4.26
CA LYS A 27 -3.93 8.27 -3.58
C LYS A 27 -3.97 7.20 -2.50
N LEU A 28 -4.43 7.58 -1.31
CA LEU A 28 -4.65 6.64 -0.24
C LEU A 28 -5.79 5.67 -0.63
N LEU A 29 -5.53 4.38 -0.54
CA LEU A 29 -6.51 3.32 -0.76
C LEU A 29 -7.15 2.86 0.54
N ALA A 30 -6.32 2.62 1.56
CA ALA A 30 -6.74 2.13 2.87
C ALA A 30 -5.67 2.41 3.92
N GLN A 31 -6.08 2.39 5.19
CA GLN A 31 -5.18 2.38 6.34
C GLN A 31 -5.47 1.14 7.17
N THR A 32 -4.42 0.53 7.72
CA THR A 32 -4.51 -0.64 8.59
C THR A 32 -3.75 -0.39 9.89
N THR A 33 -3.95 -1.25 10.87
CA THR A 33 -3.20 -1.18 12.14
C THR A 33 -1.80 -1.76 11.97
N ALA A 34 -0.89 -1.48 12.91
CA ALA A 34 0.44 -2.11 12.92
C ALA A 34 0.45 -3.65 12.96
N LYS A 35 -0.65 -4.27 13.40
CA LYS A 35 -0.77 -5.74 13.47
C LYS A 35 -1.13 -6.35 12.11
N GLU A 36 -1.68 -5.54 11.21
CA GLU A 36 -2.15 -5.98 9.90
C GLU A 36 -1.04 -5.81 8.87
N THR A 37 -0.43 -6.92 8.46
CA THR A 37 0.59 -6.98 7.40
C THR A 37 0.03 -7.48 6.07
N THR A 38 -1.29 -7.51 5.96
CA THR A 38 -1.99 -7.94 4.76
C THR A 38 -3.12 -7.01 4.42
N PHE A 39 -3.36 -6.81 3.12
CA PHE A 39 -4.50 -6.06 2.62
C PHE A 39 -5.07 -6.73 1.39
N THR A 40 -6.38 -6.95 1.37
CA THR A 40 -7.08 -7.55 0.23
C THR A 40 -8.12 -6.58 -0.29
N LYS A 41 -8.09 -6.30 -1.60
CA LYS A 41 -9.12 -5.51 -2.28
C LYS A 41 -9.82 -6.37 -3.32
N THR A 42 -11.14 -6.49 -3.18
CA THR A 42 -12.02 -7.16 -4.14
C THR A 42 -12.71 -6.13 -5.04
N LYS A 43 -13.30 -6.61 -6.16
CA LYS A 43 -14.00 -5.78 -7.15
C LYS A 43 -13.10 -4.71 -7.79
N VAL A 44 -11.84 -5.07 -8.08
CA VAL A 44 -10.88 -4.19 -8.75
C VAL A 44 -11.01 -4.38 -10.26
N PRO A 45 -11.17 -3.31 -11.06
CA PRO A 45 -11.21 -3.44 -12.51
C PRO A 45 -9.93 -4.09 -13.07
N ALA A 46 -10.04 -4.71 -14.25
CA ALA A 46 -8.86 -5.20 -14.96
C ALA A 46 -7.97 -4.02 -15.38
N GLY A 47 -6.66 -4.19 -15.23
CA GLY A 47 -5.69 -3.12 -15.46
C GLY A 47 -4.39 -3.30 -14.68
N SER A 48 -3.45 -2.40 -14.92
CA SER A 48 -2.17 -2.33 -14.21
C SER A 48 -2.18 -1.18 -13.22
N TYR A 49 -1.91 -1.47 -11.95
CA TYR A 49 -1.95 -0.52 -10.86
C TYR A 49 -0.61 -0.54 -10.11
N LYS A 50 0.00 0.63 -9.93
CA LYS A 50 1.11 0.78 -9.00
C LYS A 50 0.56 1.02 -7.60
N VAL A 51 0.97 0.21 -6.64
CA VAL A 51 0.56 0.31 -5.24
C VAL A 51 1.78 0.29 -4.35
N VAL A 52 1.69 0.93 -3.19
CA VAL A 52 2.78 1.01 -2.21
C VAL A 52 2.20 0.92 -0.81
N VAL A 53 2.99 0.36 0.10
CA VAL A 53 2.68 0.33 1.53
C VAL A 53 3.58 1.32 2.24
N GLY A 54 2.99 2.28 2.94
CA GLY A 54 3.68 3.19 3.85
C GLY A 54 3.51 2.74 5.29
N ALA A 55 4.57 2.80 6.09
CA ALA A 55 4.51 2.57 7.54
C ALA A 55 4.48 3.91 8.27
N LYS A 56 3.75 3.99 9.38
CA LYS A 56 3.78 5.15 10.29
C LYS A 56 4.70 4.84 11.46
N ILE A 57 5.77 5.61 11.66
CA ILE A 57 6.77 5.40 12.70
C ILE A 57 6.95 6.72 13.45
N ASN A 58 6.90 6.70 14.78
CA ASN A 58 7.05 7.89 15.64
C ASN A 58 6.09 9.04 15.25
N GLY A 59 4.84 8.73 14.91
CA GLY A 59 3.88 9.75 14.50
C GLY A 59 4.00 10.25 13.05
N GLU A 60 5.02 9.83 12.29
CA GLU A 60 5.24 10.26 10.90
C GLU A 60 5.05 9.12 9.89
N TRP A 61 4.52 9.43 8.71
CA TRP A 61 4.40 8.46 7.62
C TRP A 61 5.71 8.39 6.86
N ASP A 62 6.26 7.18 6.74
CA ASP A 62 7.41 6.93 5.88
C ASP A 62 6.99 7.00 4.41
N ILE A 63 7.13 8.19 3.84
CA ILE A 63 6.92 8.50 2.42
C ILE A 63 8.25 8.53 1.65
N SER A 64 9.34 8.04 2.24
CA SER A 64 10.63 7.97 1.57
C SER A 64 10.58 6.92 0.46
N ASN A 65 11.13 7.26 -0.71
CA ASN A 65 11.32 6.32 -1.83
C ASN A 65 10.06 5.53 -2.25
N LEU A 66 8.86 6.14 -2.17
CA LEU A 66 7.59 5.49 -2.52
C LEU A 66 7.64 4.81 -3.89
N ASN A 67 8.30 5.44 -4.87
CA ASN A 67 8.42 4.89 -6.22
C ASN A 67 9.29 3.62 -6.29
N GLN A 68 10.30 3.48 -5.43
CA GLN A 68 11.14 2.28 -5.38
C GLN A 68 10.47 1.14 -4.60
N ARG A 69 9.66 1.50 -3.59
CA ARG A 69 8.89 0.54 -2.78
C ARG A 69 7.56 0.14 -3.45
N ALA A 70 7.19 0.82 -4.53
CA ALA A 70 5.96 0.55 -5.25
C ALA A 70 6.04 -0.78 -5.98
N VAL A 71 4.98 -1.57 -5.84
CA VAL A 71 4.77 -2.82 -6.59
C VAL A 71 3.72 -2.59 -7.67
N THR A 72 3.92 -3.18 -8.84
CA THR A 72 2.94 -3.13 -9.93
C THR A 72 2.08 -4.39 -9.88
N VAL A 73 0.79 -4.20 -9.68
CA VAL A 73 -0.22 -5.26 -9.64
C VAL A 73 -1.00 -5.22 -10.94
N THR A 74 -1.01 -6.32 -11.67
CA THR A 74 -1.79 -6.48 -12.89
C THR A 74 -2.98 -7.39 -12.63
N ILE A 75 -4.17 -6.85 -12.77
CA ILE A 75 -5.44 -7.55 -12.67
C ILE A 75 -5.88 -7.96 -14.07
N LYS A 76 -6.12 -9.25 -14.29
CA LYS A 76 -6.74 -9.79 -15.51
C LYS A 76 -8.22 -10.07 -15.26
#